data_AF-A0A843KSS3-F1
#
_entry.id   AF-A0A843KSS3-F1
#
_cell.length_a   1.000
_cell.length_b   1.000
_cell.length_c   1.000
_cell.angle_alpha   90.00
_cell.angle_beta   90.00
_cell.angle_gamma   90.00
#
_symmetry.space_group_name_H-M   'P 1'
#
loop_
_entity.id
_entity.type
_entity.pdbx_description
1 polymer ?
#
loop_
_entity_poly.entity_id
_entity_poly.type
_entity_poly.pdbx_seq_one_letter_code
_entity_poly.pdbx_strand_id
1 'polypeptide(L)'
;MKRKIISIDEEKCTGCGQCIPDCPEGALQLIDGKARLVSDLFCDGLGACMGTCPEGAISVIEREAGVYDEKAVMANVVPGGTAVIRAHLEHLLGHGEKDLYRQAIDYLNEHHISVPEHRIVGCHPDIEPRSHPSFTGCPGTAARSIPRKPVAIPGERDGNAVSELRQWPVQLALLNPRASYFEHADILVAADCVPFAYPNFHRDFLQGKIVIIFCPKLDSDIDGYISKLSEIFSNHDIHSITTLHLEVPCCNGITYVINQALEKSGKKIPVKDSTITIDGRII
;
A
#
# COMPACT_ATOMS: atom_id res chain seq x y z
N MET A 1 -29.55 8.25 2.60
CA MET A 1 -29.23 6.86 2.16
C MET A 1 -28.01 6.42 2.94
N LYS A 2 -27.88 5.13 3.26
CA LYS A 2 -26.65 4.62 3.88
C LYS A 2 -25.52 4.58 2.87
N ARG A 3 -24.39 5.20 3.21
CA ARG A 3 -23.15 5.11 2.44
C ARG A 3 -21.94 5.19 3.35
N LYS A 4 -20.79 4.79 2.82
CA LYS A 4 -19.49 4.96 3.47
C LYS A 4 -19.16 6.45 3.55
N ILE A 5 -18.78 6.92 4.74
CA ILE A 5 -18.44 8.30 5.00
C ILE A 5 -17.38 8.37 6.09
N ILE A 6 -16.58 9.44 6.06
CA ILE A 6 -15.57 9.70 7.08
C ILE A 6 -16.24 10.07 8.41
N SER A 7 -15.71 9.49 9.48
CA SER A 7 -16.03 9.80 10.87
C SER A 7 -14.76 10.18 11.61
N ILE A 8 -14.86 11.24 12.40
CA ILE A 8 -13.74 11.78 13.18
C ILE A 8 -14.07 11.59 14.66
N ASP A 9 -13.21 10.86 15.36
CA ASP A 9 -13.24 10.70 16.80
C ASP A 9 -12.76 12.00 17.47
N GLU A 10 -13.69 12.73 18.09
CA GLU A 10 -13.40 14.02 18.71
C GLU A 10 -12.50 13.91 19.94
N GLU A 11 -12.50 12.77 20.63
CA GLU A 11 -11.65 12.54 21.81
C GLU A 11 -10.19 12.39 21.38
N LYS A 12 -9.95 11.71 20.27
CA LYS A 12 -8.60 11.52 19.71
C LYS A 12 -8.11 12.70 18.87
N CYS A 13 -9.01 13.42 18.21
CA CYS A 13 -8.62 14.50 17.32
C CYS A 13 -7.94 15.64 18.10
N THR A 14 -6.68 15.95 17.81
CA THR A 14 -5.94 17.05 18.48
C THR A 14 -6.11 18.41 17.79
N GLY A 15 -6.80 18.46 16.65
CA GLY A 15 -6.95 19.69 15.87
C GLY A 15 -5.73 20.08 15.04
N CYS A 16 -4.76 19.16 14.85
CA CYS A 16 -3.51 19.44 14.13
C CYS A 16 -3.70 19.80 12.65
N GLY A 17 -4.86 19.49 12.06
CA GLY A 17 -5.24 19.89 10.69
C GLY A 17 -4.49 19.15 9.57
N GLN A 18 -3.64 18.17 9.87
CA GLN A 18 -2.82 17.49 8.85
C GLN A 18 -3.66 16.77 7.79
N CYS A 19 -4.87 16.31 8.14
CA CYS A 19 -5.79 15.67 7.20
C CYS A 19 -6.43 16.62 6.18
N ILE A 20 -6.38 17.94 6.38
CA ILE A 20 -7.08 18.91 5.52
C ILE A 20 -6.44 19.02 4.13
N PRO A 21 -5.10 19.19 4.00
CA PRO A 21 -4.45 19.22 2.69
C PRO A 21 -4.59 17.92 1.89
N ASP A 22 -4.77 16.79 2.58
CA ASP A 22 -4.87 15.46 1.99
C ASP A 22 -6.32 15.05 1.66
N CYS A 23 -7.28 15.98 1.72
CA CYS A 23 -8.65 15.79 1.26
C CYS A 23 -8.85 16.49 -0.08
N PRO A 24 -8.75 15.78 -1.22
CA PRO A 24 -8.86 16.38 -2.56
C PRO A 24 -10.20 17.05 -2.82
N GLU A 25 -11.26 16.59 -2.14
CA GLU A 25 -12.63 17.09 -2.25
C GLU A 25 -12.83 18.42 -1.49
N GLY A 26 -11.89 18.78 -0.62
CA GLY A 26 -12.01 19.94 0.26
C GLY A 26 -13.14 19.79 1.30
N ALA A 27 -13.46 18.55 1.70
CA ALA A 27 -14.57 18.25 2.61
C ALA A 27 -14.27 18.49 4.09
N LEU A 28 -13.00 18.71 4.45
CA LEU A 28 -12.54 18.88 5.83
C LEU A 28 -12.17 20.33 6.14
N GLN A 29 -12.58 20.81 7.31
CA GLN A 29 -12.13 22.08 7.87
C GLN A 29 -11.85 21.95 9.36
N LEU A 30 -11.11 22.91 9.91
CA LEU A 30 -10.91 23.04 11.35
C LEU A 30 -12.02 23.91 11.95
N ILE A 31 -12.85 23.32 12.81
CA ILE A 31 -13.97 23.98 13.48
C ILE A 31 -13.86 23.66 14.97
N ASP A 32 -13.86 24.70 15.81
CA ASP A 32 -13.69 24.59 17.27
C ASP A 32 -12.46 23.79 17.69
N GLY A 33 -11.35 23.97 16.96
CA GLY A 33 -10.09 23.29 17.23
C GLY A 33 -10.11 21.78 16.92
N LYS A 34 -11.09 21.30 16.14
CA LYS A 34 -11.19 19.91 15.70
C LYS A 34 -11.39 19.84 14.20
N ALA A 35 -10.86 18.79 13.57
CA ALA A 35 -11.18 18.52 12.17
C ALA A 35 -12.64 18.07 12.08
N ARG A 36 -13.42 18.65 11.17
CA ARG A 36 -14.82 18.32 10.93
C ARG A 36 -15.10 18.25 9.44
N LEU A 37 -16.02 17.36 9.07
CA LEU A 37 -16.67 17.41 7.76
C LEU A 37 -17.57 18.64 7.70
N VAL A 38 -17.36 19.50 6.71
CA VAL A 38 -18.23 20.67 6.53
C VAL A 38 -19.59 20.31 5.95
N SER A 39 -19.65 19.23 5.18
CA SER A 39 -20.89 18.72 4.59
C SER A 39 -20.69 17.27 4.18
N ASP A 40 -21.69 16.45 4.46
CA ASP A 40 -21.74 15.08 3.97
C ASP A 40 -21.77 15.03 2.43
N LEU A 41 -22.17 16.10 1.74
CA LEU A 41 -22.22 16.14 0.27
C LEU A 41 -20.83 16.08 -0.39
N PHE A 42 -19.80 16.54 0.32
CA PHE A 42 -18.44 16.66 -0.22
C PHE A 42 -17.54 15.47 0.11
N CYS A 43 -17.94 14.62 1.05
CA CYS A 43 -17.16 13.44 1.41
C CYS A 43 -17.48 12.29 0.46
N ASP A 44 -16.54 11.82 -0.33
CA ASP A 44 -16.74 10.65 -1.20
C ASP A 44 -16.80 9.32 -0.41
N GLY A 45 -16.15 9.26 0.76
CA GLY A 45 -16.04 8.07 1.59
C GLY A 45 -14.88 7.14 1.22
N LEU A 46 -13.93 7.60 0.39
CA LEU A 46 -12.79 6.80 -0.08
C LEU A 46 -11.61 6.77 0.92
N GLY A 47 -11.53 7.75 1.81
CA GLY A 47 -10.63 7.70 2.97
C GLY A 47 -9.20 8.17 2.71
N ALA A 48 -8.97 9.04 1.71
CA ALA A 48 -7.67 9.67 1.47
C ALA A 48 -7.06 10.28 2.75
N CYS A 49 -7.88 10.94 3.57
CA CYS A 49 -7.46 11.59 4.81
C CYS A 49 -7.13 10.63 5.98
N MET A 50 -7.50 9.35 5.91
CA MET A 50 -7.35 8.42 7.06
C MET A 50 -5.89 8.19 7.43
N GLY A 51 -5.02 8.01 6.44
CA GLY A 51 -3.59 7.73 6.65
C GLY A 51 -2.80 8.92 7.21
N THR A 52 -3.36 10.12 7.12
CA THR A 52 -2.69 11.35 7.51
C THR A 52 -2.85 11.68 9.00
N CYS A 53 -3.83 11.09 9.68
CA CYS A 53 -4.08 11.42 11.08
C CYS A 53 -3.07 10.73 12.01
N PRO A 54 -2.18 11.46 12.71
CA PRO A 54 -1.17 10.86 13.58
C PRO A 54 -1.79 10.16 14.81
N GLU A 55 -2.99 10.57 15.20
CA GLU A 55 -3.72 10.03 16.35
C GLU A 55 -4.65 8.86 15.98
N GLY A 56 -4.75 8.52 14.68
CA GLY A 56 -5.71 7.52 14.20
C GLY A 56 -7.17 7.88 14.52
N ALA A 57 -7.51 9.17 14.50
CA ALA A 57 -8.85 9.67 14.84
C ALA A 57 -9.86 9.54 13.68
N ILE A 58 -9.43 9.15 12.48
CA ILE A 58 -10.25 9.16 11.27
C ILE A 58 -10.56 7.72 10.85
N SER A 59 -11.83 7.44 10.57
CA SER A 59 -12.29 6.12 10.13
C SER A 59 -13.40 6.25 9.07
N VAL A 60 -13.58 5.22 8.24
CA VAL A 60 -14.74 5.10 7.36
C VAL A 60 -15.82 4.29 8.06
N ILE A 61 -17.01 4.88 8.22
CA ILE A 61 -18.19 4.22 8.77
C ILE A 61 -19.32 4.22 7.75
N GLU A 62 -20.30 3.35 7.95
CA GLU A 62 -21.54 3.39 7.20
C GLU A 62 -22.63 4.06 8.05
N ARG A 63 -23.13 5.22 7.61
CA ARG A 63 -24.25 5.93 8.25
C ARG A 63 -25.18 6.55 7.22
N GLU A 64 -26.35 6.99 7.68
CA GLU A 64 -27.22 7.84 6.86
C GLU A 64 -26.51 9.18 6.59
N ALA A 65 -26.38 9.51 5.31
CA ALA A 65 -25.76 10.73 4.83
C ALA A 65 -26.46 11.24 3.56
N GLY A 66 -26.23 12.52 3.26
CA GLY A 66 -26.63 13.13 1.99
C GLY A 66 -25.97 12.42 0.79
N VAL A 67 -26.60 12.54 -0.37
CA VAL A 67 -26.06 11.99 -1.63
C VAL A 67 -24.81 12.78 -1.99
N TYR A 68 -23.72 12.07 -2.30
CA TYR A 68 -22.51 12.72 -2.82
C TYR A 68 -22.83 13.44 -4.14
N ASP A 69 -22.36 14.68 -4.28
CA ASP A 69 -22.57 15.49 -5.47
C ASP A 69 -21.24 16.00 -6.00
N GLU A 70 -20.74 15.33 -7.03
CA GLU A 70 -19.46 15.65 -7.67
C GLU A 70 -19.44 17.06 -8.27
N LYS A 71 -20.56 17.53 -8.84
CA LYS A 71 -20.62 18.89 -9.39
C LYS A 71 -20.53 19.94 -8.27
N ALA A 72 -21.16 19.67 -7.12
CA ALA A 72 -21.04 20.53 -5.95
C ALA A 72 -19.61 20.53 -5.37
N VAL A 73 -18.92 19.37 -5.38
CA VAL A 73 -17.50 19.27 -5.01
C VAL A 73 -16.63 20.08 -5.97
N MET A 74 -16.85 19.97 -7.28
CA MET A 74 -16.08 20.73 -8.26
C MET A 74 -16.23 22.24 -8.10
N ALA A 75 -17.41 22.72 -7.71
CA ALA A 75 -17.62 24.13 -7.39
C ALA A 75 -16.76 24.61 -6.20
N ASN A 76 -16.40 23.71 -5.28
CA ASN A 76 -15.50 23.97 -4.15
C ASN A 76 -14.01 23.79 -4.51
N VAL A 77 -13.70 22.81 -5.37
CA VAL A 77 -12.34 22.47 -5.82
C VAL A 77 -11.75 23.52 -6.77
N VAL A 78 -12.55 24.00 -7.73
CA VAL A 78 -12.12 24.93 -8.78
C VAL A 78 -11.49 26.23 -8.25
N PRO A 79 -12.06 26.90 -7.23
CA PRO A 79 -11.43 28.08 -6.61
C PRO A 79 -10.00 27.85 -6.09
N GLY A 80 -9.66 26.60 -5.75
CA GLY A 80 -8.30 26.19 -5.35
C GLY A 80 -7.28 26.22 -6.48
N GLY A 81 -7.73 26.39 -7.73
CA GLY A 81 -6.87 26.52 -8.91
C GLY A 81 -6.38 25.19 -9.48
N THR A 82 -5.54 25.28 -10.51
CA THR A 82 -5.13 24.15 -11.36
C THR A 82 -4.50 22.99 -10.60
N ALA A 83 -3.76 23.26 -9.52
CA ALA A 83 -3.12 22.21 -8.71
C ALA A 83 -4.13 21.39 -7.91
N VAL A 84 -5.16 22.04 -7.35
CA VAL A 84 -6.21 21.38 -6.57
C VAL A 84 -7.15 20.61 -7.48
N ILE A 85 -7.52 21.18 -8.62
CA ILE A 85 -8.29 20.48 -9.67
C ILE A 85 -7.55 19.21 -10.11
N ARG A 86 -6.23 19.30 -10.32
CA ARG A 86 -5.42 18.13 -10.67
C ARG A 86 -5.49 17.07 -9.58
N ALA A 87 -5.17 17.41 -8.34
CA ALA A 87 -5.17 16.46 -7.22
C ALA A 87 -6.52 15.72 -7.08
N HIS A 88 -7.63 16.44 -7.25
CA HIS A 88 -8.98 15.87 -7.24
C HIS A 88 -9.20 14.85 -8.39
N LEU A 89 -8.85 15.20 -9.62
CA LEU A 89 -8.97 14.30 -10.76
C LEU A 89 -8.10 13.05 -10.62
N GLU A 90 -6.86 13.21 -10.11
CA GLU A 90 -5.95 12.10 -9.89
C GLU A 90 -6.44 11.15 -8.79
N HIS A 91 -7.05 11.70 -7.74
CA HIS A 91 -7.69 10.95 -6.67
C HIS A 91 -8.85 10.08 -7.17
N LEU A 92 -9.79 10.66 -7.91
CA LEU A 92 -10.93 9.92 -8.49
C LEU A 92 -10.45 8.76 -9.38
N LEU A 93 -9.44 9.01 -10.22
CA LEU A 93 -8.86 7.98 -11.05
C LEU A 93 -8.09 6.93 -10.24
N GLY A 94 -7.39 7.34 -9.19
CA GLY A 94 -6.63 6.47 -8.28
C GLY A 94 -7.50 5.45 -7.54
N HIS A 95 -8.71 5.84 -7.19
CA HIS A 95 -9.72 4.95 -6.58
C HIS A 95 -10.61 4.23 -7.61
N GLY A 96 -10.41 4.49 -8.92
CA GLY A 96 -11.18 3.83 -9.98
C GLY A 96 -12.59 4.38 -10.18
N GLU A 97 -12.91 5.56 -9.63
CA GLU A 97 -14.23 6.22 -9.68
C GLU A 97 -14.48 6.92 -11.02
N LYS A 98 -14.57 6.13 -12.09
CA LYS A 98 -14.69 6.61 -13.48
C LYS A 98 -15.95 7.44 -13.74
N ASP A 99 -17.01 7.19 -12.98
CA ASP A 99 -18.29 7.87 -13.15
C ASP A 99 -18.27 9.27 -12.52
N LEU A 100 -17.63 9.40 -11.35
CA LEU A 100 -17.38 10.68 -10.71
C LEU A 100 -16.36 11.48 -11.52
N TYR A 101 -15.29 10.84 -12.00
CA TYR A 101 -14.32 11.49 -12.88
C TYR A 101 -14.99 12.11 -14.12
N ARG A 102 -15.90 11.38 -14.78
CA ARG A 102 -16.64 11.91 -15.93
C ARG A 102 -17.48 13.14 -15.56
N GLN A 103 -18.18 13.09 -14.43
CA GLN A 103 -18.95 14.24 -13.92
C GLN A 103 -18.06 15.45 -13.62
N ALA A 104 -16.85 15.23 -13.08
CA ALA A 104 -15.87 16.28 -12.83
C ALA A 104 -15.40 16.96 -14.13
N ILE A 105 -15.09 16.15 -15.16
CA ILE A 105 -14.70 16.65 -16.49
C ILE A 105 -15.85 17.40 -17.16
N ASP A 106 -17.09 16.89 -17.05
CA ASP A 106 -18.28 17.56 -17.59
C ASP A 106 -18.46 18.93 -16.94
N TYR A 107 -18.30 19.04 -15.61
CA TYR A 107 -18.32 20.33 -14.91
C TYR A 107 -17.25 21.29 -15.44
N LEU A 108 -16.00 20.86 -15.58
CA LEU A 108 -14.92 21.72 -16.08
C LEU A 108 -15.22 22.23 -17.51
N ASN A 109 -15.75 21.36 -18.37
CA ASN A 109 -16.13 21.71 -19.74
C ASN A 109 -17.31 22.69 -19.78
N GLU A 110 -18.38 22.43 -19.00
CA GLU A 110 -19.54 23.32 -18.87
C GLU A 110 -19.14 24.73 -18.43
N HIS A 111 -18.13 24.83 -17.55
CA HIS A 111 -17.62 26.08 -16.99
C HIS A 111 -16.43 26.67 -17.77
N HIS A 112 -16.05 26.10 -18.92
CA HIS A 112 -14.95 26.56 -19.77
C HIS A 112 -13.58 26.62 -19.06
N ILE A 113 -13.34 25.70 -18.14
CA ILE A 113 -12.10 25.59 -17.36
C ILE A 113 -11.20 24.55 -18.03
N SER A 114 -9.93 24.90 -18.27
CA SER A 114 -8.97 23.97 -18.84
C SER A 114 -8.73 22.80 -17.90
N VAL A 115 -8.94 21.59 -18.39
CA VAL A 115 -8.61 20.36 -17.67
C VAL A 115 -7.08 20.26 -17.55
N PRO A 116 -6.51 20.25 -16.34
CA PRO A 116 -5.06 20.10 -16.17
C PRO A 116 -4.61 18.74 -16.67
N GLU A 117 -3.36 18.63 -17.12
CA GLU A 117 -2.74 17.32 -17.30
C GLU A 117 -2.64 16.63 -15.93
N HIS A 118 -3.17 15.42 -15.83
CA HIS A 118 -3.31 14.68 -14.59
C HIS A 118 -3.13 13.19 -14.87
N ARG A 119 -2.62 12.45 -13.90
CA ARG A 119 -2.28 11.02 -14.04
C ARG A 119 -2.81 10.27 -12.83
N ILE A 120 -3.12 8.99 -12.97
CA ILE A 120 -3.37 8.16 -11.79
C ILE A 120 -2.12 8.24 -10.90
N VAL A 121 -2.23 8.78 -9.68
CA VAL A 121 -1.12 8.71 -8.72
C VAL A 121 -0.89 7.23 -8.42
N GLY A 122 0.25 6.70 -8.86
CA GLY A 122 0.56 5.27 -8.86
C GLY A 122 0.66 4.61 -10.24
N CYS A 123 0.25 5.30 -11.33
CA CYS A 123 0.48 4.89 -12.72
C CYS A 123 0.98 6.09 -13.54
N HIS A 124 2.27 6.10 -13.91
CA HIS A 124 2.82 7.06 -14.87
C HIS A 124 2.35 6.76 -16.30
N PRO A 125 1.93 7.77 -17.08
CA PRO A 125 1.98 7.72 -18.53
C PRO A 125 2.72 8.93 -19.08
N ASP A 126 3.97 8.71 -19.50
CA ASP A 126 4.64 9.45 -20.57
C ASP A 126 5.76 8.57 -21.12
N ILE A 127 5.38 7.63 -21.99
CA ILE A 127 6.03 7.45 -23.29
C ILE A 127 4.91 7.06 -24.27
N GLU A 128 4.47 8.01 -25.09
CA GLU A 128 3.74 7.74 -26.33
C GLU A 128 4.72 7.42 -27.49
N PRO A 129 4.25 6.78 -28.60
CA PRO A 129 5.03 5.83 -29.36
C PRO A 129 6.03 6.52 -30.29
N ARG A 130 7.29 6.61 -29.86
CA ARG A 130 8.43 6.86 -30.76
C ARG A 130 9.14 5.54 -31.00
N SER A 131 9.22 5.16 -32.26
CA SER A 131 9.86 3.95 -32.77
C SER A 131 11.37 3.97 -32.51
N HIS A 132 11.83 3.63 -31.30
CA HIS A 132 13.21 3.30 -30.93
C HIS A 132 13.22 2.46 -29.62
N PRO A 133 14.29 1.70 -29.36
CA PRO A 133 14.24 0.29 -28.94
C PRO A 133 13.64 0.08 -27.55
N SER A 134 12.74 -0.91 -27.47
CA SER A 134 12.29 -1.65 -26.27
C SER A 134 12.88 -1.18 -24.93
N PHE A 135 12.29 -0.16 -24.31
CA PHE A 135 12.58 0.18 -22.92
C PHE A 135 11.70 -0.68 -22.01
N THR A 136 12.34 -1.67 -21.42
CA THR A 136 11.83 -2.49 -20.32
C THR A 136 11.63 -1.60 -19.09
N GLY A 137 10.64 -1.89 -18.23
CA GLY A 137 10.27 -1.07 -17.07
C GLY A 137 11.43 -0.72 -16.13
N CYS A 138 11.19 0.14 -15.11
CA CYS A 138 12.21 0.55 -14.15
C CYS A 138 13.08 -0.66 -13.75
N PRO A 139 14.41 -0.64 -13.99
CA PRO A 139 15.26 -1.79 -13.76
C PRO A 139 15.15 -2.34 -12.33
N GLY A 140 14.78 -1.47 -11.37
CA GLY A 140 14.55 -1.80 -9.96
C GLY A 140 13.18 -2.43 -9.64
N THR A 141 12.21 -2.44 -10.54
CA THR A 141 10.91 -3.12 -10.32
C THR A 141 10.73 -4.34 -11.21
N ALA A 142 11.62 -4.53 -12.19
CA ALA A 142 11.64 -5.72 -13.02
C ALA A 142 11.86 -6.98 -12.15
N ALA A 143 10.87 -7.86 -12.14
CA ALA A 143 10.96 -9.17 -11.51
C ALA A 143 12.15 -9.94 -12.09
N ARG A 144 13.08 -10.34 -11.22
CA ARG A 144 14.33 -11.02 -11.59
C ARG A 144 14.59 -12.15 -10.62
N SER A 145 14.92 -13.32 -11.16
CA SER A 145 15.51 -14.40 -10.39
C SER A 145 17.02 -14.21 -10.32
N ILE A 146 17.61 -14.34 -9.13
CA ILE A 146 19.04 -14.26 -8.88
C ILE A 146 19.54 -15.70 -8.69
N PRO A 147 20.24 -16.28 -9.69
CA PRO A 147 20.70 -17.66 -9.58
C PRO A 147 21.75 -17.79 -8.47
N ARG A 148 21.55 -18.74 -7.56
CA ARG A 148 22.51 -19.11 -6.52
C ARG A 148 23.04 -20.51 -6.79
N LYS A 149 24.37 -20.68 -6.69
CA LYS A 149 24.97 -22.01 -6.72
C LYS A 149 24.63 -22.71 -5.41
N PRO A 150 24.22 -23.99 -5.42
CA PRO A 150 24.09 -24.77 -4.20
C PRO A 150 25.42 -24.75 -3.44
N VAL A 151 25.40 -24.32 -2.17
CA VAL A 151 26.59 -24.37 -1.33
C VAL A 151 26.81 -25.83 -0.95
N ALA A 152 27.84 -26.44 -1.53
CA ALA A 152 28.33 -27.73 -1.08
C ALA A 152 29.08 -27.52 0.23
N ILE A 153 28.54 -28.10 1.32
CA ILE A 153 29.13 -28.24 2.66
C ILE A 153 28.83 -27.06 3.61
N PRO A 154 28.01 -27.26 4.67
CA PRO A 154 27.93 -26.36 5.81
C PRO A 154 29.22 -26.49 6.62
N GLY A 155 30.05 -25.43 6.65
CA GLY A 155 31.20 -25.37 7.57
C GLY A 155 32.52 -24.88 6.98
N GLU A 156 32.66 -24.82 5.65
CA GLU A 156 33.86 -24.28 5.01
C GLU A 156 33.50 -23.19 4.03
N ARG A 157 33.72 -21.92 4.42
CA ARG A 157 34.43 -20.91 3.62
C ARG A 157 34.43 -19.53 4.28
N ASP A 158 35.65 -18.99 4.33
CA ASP A 158 36.16 -17.61 4.27
C ASP A 158 35.31 -16.46 4.85
N GLY A 159 35.95 -15.54 5.58
CA GLY A 159 35.36 -14.52 6.46
C GLY A 159 34.47 -13.44 5.83
N ASN A 160 33.99 -13.63 4.60
CA ASN A 160 33.07 -12.71 3.92
C ASN A 160 31.66 -13.33 3.80
N ALA A 161 30.66 -12.68 4.42
CA ALA A 161 29.26 -13.08 4.31
C ALA A 161 28.77 -13.01 2.86
N VAL A 162 28.16 -14.10 2.37
CA VAL A 162 27.57 -14.17 1.02
C VAL A 162 26.07 -13.86 1.10
N SER A 163 25.58 -13.02 0.20
CA SER A 163 24.14 -12.71 0.12
C SER A 163 23.33 -13.94 -0.34
N GLU A 164 22.34 -14.31 0.46
CA GLU A 164 21.37 -15.37 0.18
C GLU A 164 20.16 -14.94 -0.67
N LEU A 165 20.10 -13.67 -1.12
CA LEU A 165 18.94 -13.14 -1.85
C LEU A 165 18.75 -13.84 -3.21
N ARG A 166 17.53 -14.30 -3.51
CA ARG A 166 17.22 -15.10 -4.72
C ARG A 166 16.35 -14.40 -5.74
N GLN A 167 15.81 -13.24 -5.41
CA GLN A 167 14.90 -12.50 -6.28
C GLN A 167 14.97 -11.00 -6.04
N TRP A 168 14.48 -10.24 -7.01
CA TRP A 168 14.29 -8.80 -6.92
C TRP A 168 13.04 -8.39 -7.72
N PRO A 169 12.25 -7.38 -7.29
CA PRO A 169 12.33 -6.65 -6.01
C PRO A 169 11.93 -7.51 -4.81
N VAL A 170 12.08 -6.97 -3.59
CA VAL A 170 11.68 -7.66 -2.33
C VAL A 170 10.48 -7.03 -1.63
N GLN A 171 10.21 -5.75 -1.91
CA GLN A 171 9.13 -4.98 -1.29
C GLN A 171 7.77 -5.41 -1.85
N LEU A 172 6.80 -5.74 -0.99
CA LEU A 172 5.49 -6.28 -1.39
C LEU A 172 4.74 -5.36 -2.35
N ALA A 173 4.85 -4.05 -2.18
CA ALA A 173 4.31 -3.05 -3.11
C ALA A 173 4.78 -3.28 -4.56
N LEU A 174 6.02 -3.74 -4.76
CA LEU A 174 6.68 -3.86 -6.07
C LEU A 174 6.64 -5.27 -6.65
N LEU A 175 6.23 -6.28 -5.88
CA LEU A 175 6.23 -7.66 -6.33
C LEU A 175 5.17 -7.89 -7.41
N ASN A 176 5.55 -8.61 -8.46
CA ASN A 176 4.64 -9.18 -9.44
C ASN A 176 4.07 -10.51 -8.91
N PRO A 177 2.75 -10.63 -8.69
CA PRO A 177 2.12 -11.84 -8.14
C PRO A 177 2.22 -13.09 -9.00
N ARG A 178 2.61 -12.94 -10.27
CA ARG A 178 2.76 -14.03 -11.25
C ARG A 178 4.23 -14.40 -11.51
N ALA A 179 5.17 -13.90 -10.71
CA ALA A 179 6.59 -14.13 -10.95
C ALA A 179 6.97 -15.61 -10.69
N SER A 180 7.71 -16.20 -11.62
CA SER A 180 8.04 -17.64 -11.59
C SER A 180 8.92 -18.08 -10.43
N TYR A 181 9.63 -17.15 -9.76
CA TYR A 181 10.41 -17.49 -8.58
C TYR A 181 9.55 -17.89 -7.37
N PHE A 182 8.23 -17.64 -7.39
CA PHE A 182 7.31 -18.11 -6.36
C PHE A 182 6.92 -19.58 -6.52
N GLU A 183 7.20 -20.20 -7.67
CA GLU A 183 6.83 -21.59 -7.90
C GLU A 183 7.67 -22.56 -7.04
N HIS A 184 7.00 -23.46 -6.32
CA HIS A 184 7.61 -24.42 -5.38
C HIS A 184 8.50 -23.74 -4.33
N ALA A 185 8.14 -22.53 -3.91
CA ALA A 185 8.96 -21.71 -3.05
C ALA A 185 8.65 -21.90 -1.57
N ASP A 186 9.70 -21.82 -0.74
CA ASP A 186 9.57 -21.43 0.65
C ASP A 186 9.61 -19.91 0.74
N ILE A 187 8.56 -19.30 1.31
CA ILE A 187 8.45 -17.84 1.43
C ILE A 187 8.92 -17.39 2.82
N LEU A 188 9.70 -16.32 2.85
CA LEU A 188 10.03 -15.55 4.05
C LEU A 188 9.33 -14.19 3.97
N VAL A 189 8.42 -13.91 4.91
CA VAL A 189 7.78 -12.60 5.06
C VAL A 189 8.41 -11.90 6.25
N ALA A 190 9.03 -10.74 6.05
CA ALA A 190 9.74 -10.03 7.11
C ALA A 190 9.32 -8.57 7.20
N ALA A 191 9.21 -8.05 8.44
CA ALA A 191 9.10 -6.61 8.65
C ALA A 191 10.39 -5.89 8.21
N ASP A 192 10.26 -4.67 7.69
CA ASP A 192 11.37 -3.84 7.20
C ASP A 192 12.57 -3.75 8.15
N CYS A 193 12.30 -3.64 9.46
CA CYS A 193 13.34 -3.47 10.46
C CYS A 193 14.07 -4.77 10.84
N VAL A 194 13.53 -5.95 10.51
CA VAL A 194 14.07 -7.25 10.97
C VAL A 194 15.49 -7.52 10.44
N PRO A 195 15.80 -7.33 9.14
CA PRO A 195 17.17 -7.54 8.63
C PRO A 195 18.21 -6.63 9.27
N PHE A 196 17.81 -5.47 9.80
CA PHE A 196 18.69 -4.53 10.49
C PHE A 196 18.85 -4.88 11.98
N ALA A 197 17.82 -5.44 12.62
CA ALA A 197 17.87 -5.85 14.01
C ALA A 197 18.58 -7.21 14.20
N TYR A 198 18.47 -8.14 13.24
CA TYR A 198 19.02 -9.49 13.35
C TYR A 198 20.22 -9.71 12.40
N PRO A 199 21.47 -9.69 12.90
CA PRO A 199 22.67 -9.67 12.06
C PRO A 199 22.82 -10.86 11.10
N ASN A 200 22.35 -12.05 11.51
CA ASN A 200 22.50 -13.29 10.72
C ASN A 200 21.28 -13.57 9.82
N PHE A 201 20.48 -12.55 9.47
CA PHE A 201 19.22 -12.68 8.72
C PHE A 201 19.34 -13.54 7.46
N HIS A 202 20.39 -13.30 6.67
CA HIS A 202 20.62 -14.04 5.43
C HIS A 202 20.80 -15.54 5.68
N ARG A 203 21.64 -15.89 6.66
CA ARG A 203 22.04 -17.25 6.94
C ARG A 203 20.94 -18.05 7.63
N ASP A 204 20.30 -17.46 8.63
CA ASP A 204 19.39 -18.20 9.51
C ASP A 204 17.96 -18.24 8.96
N PHE A 205 17.57 -17.27 8.13
CA PHE A 205 16.19 -17.15 7.64
C PHE A 205 16.05 -17.06 6.13
N LEU A 206 16.93 -16.33 5.42
CA LEU A 206 16.76 -16.11 3.97
C LEU A 206 17.24 -17.29 3.12
N GLN A 207 18.22 -18.05 3.58
CA GLN A 207 18.83 -19.12 2.80
C GLN A 207 17.77 -20.09 2.26
N GLY A 208 17.76 -20.25 0.93
CA GLY A 208 16.81 -21.12 0.24
C GLY A 208 15.41 -20.55 0.02
N LYS A 209 15.09 -19.36 0.53
CA LYS A 209 13.73 -18.78 0.50
C LYS A 209 13.58 -17.60 -0.46
N ILE A 210 12.33 -17.31 -0.81
CA ILE A 210 11.91 -16.08 -1.50
C ILE A 210 11.42 -15.09 -0.44
N VAL A 211 12.02 -13.91 -0.39
CA VAL A 211 11.67 -12.89 0.61
C VAL A 211 10.62 -11.88 0.13
N ILE A 212 9.69 -11.58 1.02
CA ILE A 212 8.72 -10.51 0.89
C ILE A 212 8.91 -9.59 2.10
N ILE A 213 9.12 -8.31 1.84
CA ILE A 213 9.29 -7.29 2.87
C ILE A 213 8.13 -6.29 2.79
N PHE A 214 7.57 -5.94 3.94
CA PHE A 214 6.63 -4.84 4.08
C PHE A 214 6.51 -4.39 5.55
N CYS A 215 6.03 -3.17 5.78
CA CYS A 215 5.81 -2.65 7.11
C CYS A 215 4.33 -2.35 7.35
N PRO A 216 3.63 -3.12 8.21
CA PRO A 216 2.20 -2.90 8.44
C PRO A 216 1.86 -1.53 9.08
N LYS A 217 2.85 -0.80 9.60
CA LYS A 217 2.67 0.56 10.13
C LYS A 217 2.89 1.66 9.10
N LEU A 218 3.83 1.46 8.17
CA LEU A 218 4.22 2.50 7.20
C LEU A 218 3.45 2.35 5.88
N ASP A 219 3.06 1.13 5.56
CA ASP A 219 2.39 0.84 4.30
C ASP A 219 0.89 1.06 4.47
N SER A 220 0.34 1.95 3.65
CA SER A 220 -1.05 2.42 3.75
C SER A 220 -2.07 1.47 3.11
N ASP A 221 -1.64 0.58 2.20
CA ASP A 221 -2.52 -0.31 1.42
C ASP A 221 -2.50 -1.76 1.93
N ILE A 222 -3.00 -1.96 3.16
CA ILE A 222 -3.04 -3.28 3.79
C ILE A 222 -4.00 -4.24 3.07
N ASP A 223 -5.15 -3.76 2.62
CA ASP A 223 -6.14 -4.58 1.89
C ASP A 223 -5.63 -5.01 0.50
N GLY A 224 -4.89 -4.13 -0.18
CA GLY A 224 -4.18 -4.46 -1.41
C GLY A 224 -3.09 -5.50 -1.19
N TYR A 225 -2.36 -5.43 -0.08
CA TYR A 225 -1.38 -6.45 0.29
C TYR A 225 -2.00 -7.81 0.58
N ILE A 226 -3.12 -7.86 1.32
CA ILE A 226 -3.89 -9.09 1.55
C ILE A 226 -4.31 -9.69 0.20
N SER A 227 -4.81 -8.85 -0.71
CA SER A 227 -5.25 -9.28 -2.05
C SER A 227 -4.08 -9.79 -2.89
N LYS A 228 -2.94 -9.10 -2.87
CA LYS A 228 -1.74 -9.46 -3.61
C LYS A 228 -1.10 -10.76 -3.11
N LEU A 229 -0.99 -10.93 -1.79
CA LEU A 229 -0.51 -12.17 -1.18
C LEU A 229 -1.47 -13.32 -1.47
N SER A 230 -2.78 -13.08 -1.39
CA SER A 230 -3.78 -14.08 -1.77
C SER A 230 -3.62 -14.51 -3.23
N GLU A 231 -3.34 -13.59 -4.15
CA GLU A 231 -3.04 -13.90 -5.55
C GLU A 231 -1.76 -14.73 -5.69
N ILE A 232 -0.68 -14.39 -4.99
CA ILE A 232 0.57 -15.17 -4.97
C ILE A 232 0.29 -16.60 -4.49
N PHE A 233 -0.41 -16.77 -3.36
CA PHE A 233 -0.71 -18.08 -2.79
C PHE A 233 -1.65 -18.90 -3.67
N SER A 234 -2.54 -18.25 -4.41
CA SER A 234 -3.49 -18.92 -5.30
C SER A 234 -2.83 -19.40 -6.59
N ASN A 235 -1.92 -18.59 -7.15
CA ASN A 235 -1.31 -18.81 -8.46
C ASN A 235 -0.10 -19.75 -8.44
N HIS A 236 0.50 -19.98 -7.28
CA HIS A 236 1.75 -20.73 -7.14
C HIS A 236 1.62 -21.87 -6.12
N ASP A 237 2.41 -22.92 -6.31
CA ASP A 237 2.58 -23.96 -5.29
C ASP A 237 3.60 -23.49 -4.24
N ILE A 238 3.12 -23.09 -3.06
CA ILE A 238 3.97 -22.58 -1.96
C ILE A 238 4.15 -23.68 -0.91
N HIS A 239 5.40 -24.05 -0.63
CA HIS A 239 5.73 -25.11 0.32
C HIS A 239 5.55 -24.71 1.78
N SER A 240 6.05 -23.52 2.15
CA SER A 240 5.96 -22.99 3.51
C SER A 240 6.04 -21.47 3.55
N ILE A 241 5.51 -20.88 4.61
CA ILE A 241 5.65 -19.45 4.92
C ILE A 241 6.35 -19.33 6.27
N THR A 242 7.40 -18.52 6.35
CA THR A 242 8.00 -18.08 7.60
C THR A 242 7.73 -16.58 7.78
N THR A 243 7.14 -16.18 8.90
CA THR A 243 6.91 -14.77 9.25
C THR A 243 7.91 -14.32 10.30
N LEU A 244 8.57 -13.19 10.05
CA LEU A 244 9.46 -12.53 10.99
C LEU A 244 9.00 -11.11 11.26
N HIS A 245 8.84 -10.79 12.52
CA HIS A 245 8.43 -9.46 12.95
C HIS A 245 9.19 -9.07 14.22
N LEU A 246 9.27 -7.77 14.50
CA LEU A 246 9.84 -7.30 15.76
C LEU A 246 8.87 -7.53 16.94
N GLU A 247 9.38 -7.52 18.16
CA GLU A 247 8.60 -7.59 19.42
C GLU A 247 7.69 -6.37 19.67
N VAL A 248 7.88 -5.30 18.88
CA VAL A 248 7.09 -4.08 19.00
C VAL A 248 5.67 -4.28 18.45
N PRO A 249 4.66 -3.66 19.08
CA PRO A 249 3.26 -3.92 18.74
C PRO A 249 2.90 -3.55 17.30
N CYS A 250 3.61 -2.60 16.70
CA CYS A 250 3.37 -2.21 15.31
C CYS A 250 3.65 -3.32 14.30
N CYS A 251 4.44 -4.35 14.63
CA CYS A 251 4.77 -5.42 13.70
C CYS A 251 3.81 -6.61 13.75
N ASN A 252 2.88 -6.66 14.72
CA ASN A 252 1.85 -7.70 14.84
C ASN A 252 0.91 -7.77 13.61
N GLY A 253 0.84 -6.69 12.82
CA GLY A 253 0.06 -6.64 11.59
C GLY A 253 0.50 -7.64 10.52
N ILE A 254 1.75 -8.14 10.57
CA ILE A 254 2.23 -9.15 9.60
C ILE A 254 1.40 -10.43 9.70
N THR A 255 1.23 -10.96 10.90
CA THR A 255 0.49 -12.19 11.15
C THR A 255 -0.98 -12.04 10.71
N TYR A 256 -1.58 -10.88 10.97
CA TYR A 256 -2.92 -10.56 10.48
C TYR A 256 -3.02 -10.62 8.95
N VAL A 257 -2.14 -9.89 8.25
CA VAL A 257 -2.14 -9.84 6.78
C VAL A 257 -1.97 -11.23 6.16
N ILE A 258 -1.08 -12.05 6.71
CA ILE A 258 -0.83 -13.40 6.23
C ILE A 258 -2.03 -14.32 6.44
N ASN A 259 -2.65 -14.26 7.63
CA ASN A 259 -3.84 -15.06 7.92
C ASN A 259 -5.01 -14.68 7.00
N GLN A 260 -5.27 -13.38 6.80
CA GLN A 260 -6.31 -12.92 5.89
C GLN A 260 -6.04 -13.33 4.44
N ALA A 261 -4.78 -13.27 3.98
CA ALA A 261 -4.41 -13.69 2.64
C ALA A 261 -4.57 -15.21 2.42
N LEU A 262 -4.22 -16.02 3.44
CA LEU A 262 -4.44 -17.47 3.43
C LEU A 262 -5.93 -17.82 3.41
N GLU A 263 -6.73 -17.17 4.26
CA GLU A 263 -8.19 -17.35 4.28
C GLU A 263 -8.79 -16.99 2.92
N LYS A 264 -8.43 -15.83 2.37
CA LYS A 264 -8.91 -15.36 1.06
C LYS A 264 -8.49 -16.26 -0.10
N SER A 265 -7.29 -16.85 -0.05
CA SER A 265 -6.82 -17.79 -1.09
C SER A 265 -7.40 -19.21 -0.95
N GLY A 266 -7.95 -19.56 0.22
CA GLY A 266 -8.42 -20.91 0.53
C GLY A 266 -7.31 -21.96 0.62
N LYS A 267 -6.03 -21.55 0.62
CA LYS A 267 -4.87 -22.44 0.65
C LYS A 267 -4.50 -22.80 2.09
N LYS A 268 -4.02 -24.03 2.28
CA LYS A 268 -3.47 -24.50 3.56
C LYS A 268 -1.97 -24.65 3.44
N ILE A 269 -1.24 -23.61 3.81
CA ILE A 269 0.22 -23.56 3.75
C ILE A 269 0.74 -23.54 5.19
N PRO A 270 1.76 -24.34 5.56
CA PRO A 270 2.33 -24.29 6.90
C PRO A 270 3.01 -22.94 7.15
N VAL A 271 2.63 -22.29 8.25
CA VAL A 271 3.18 -20.99 8.68
C VAL A 271 4.02 -21.19 9.93
N LYS A 272 5.26 -20.71 9.91
CA LYS A 272 6.12 -20.58 11.09
C LYS A 272 6.29 -19.11 11.42
N ASP A 273 5.89 -18.71 12.61
CA ASP A 273 6.03 -17.34 13.10
C ASP A 273 7.19 -17.25 14.09
N SER A 274 7.97 -16.17 14.04
CA SER A 274 9.08 -15.94 14.99
C SER A 274 9.24 -14.45 15.26
N THR A 275 9.39 -14.11 16.54
CA THR A 275 9.54 -12.73 16.99
C THR A 275 11.01 -12.41 17.20
N ILE A 276 11.44 -11.25 16.70
CA ILE A 276 12.79 -10.71 16.87
C ILE A 276 12.71 -9.54 17.85
N THR A 277 13.51 -9.57 18.91
CA THR A 277 13.60 -8.44 19.84
C THR A 277 14.32 -7.25 19.19
N ILE A 278 14.12 -6.04 19.71
CA ILE A 278 14.79 -4.84 19.17
C ILE A 278 16.33 -4.90 19.33
N ASP A 279 16.83 -5.77 20.20
CA ASP A 279 18.25 -6.03 20.41
C ASP A 279 18.77 -7.30 19.68
N GLY A 280 17.96 -7.89 18.80
CA GLY A 280 18.41 -8.90 17.84
C GLY A 280 18.40 -10.35 18.35
N ARG A 281 17.59 -10.67 19.35
CA ARG A 281 17.36 -12.04 19.84
C ARG A 281 16.05 -12.59 19.28
N ILE A 282 15.94 -13.93 19.22
CA ILE A 282 14.70 -14.61 18.82
C ILE A 282 13.95 -15.02 20.09
N ILE A 283 12.64 -14.75 20.15
CA ILE A 283 11.75 -15.15 21.24
C ILE A 283 10.50 -15.87 20.74
#